data_AF-A0A1C2AWA5-F1
#
_entry.id   AF-A0A1C2AWA5-F1
#
_cell.length_a   1.000
_cell.length_b   1.000
_cell.length_c   1.000
_cell.angle_alpha   90.00
_cell.angle_beta   90.00
_cell.angle_gamma   90.00
#
_symmetry.space_group_name_H-M   'P 1'
#
loop_
_entity.id
_entity.type
_entity.pdbx_description
1 polymer ?
#
loop_
_entity_poly.entity_id
_entity_poly.type
_entity_poly.pdbx_seq_one_letter_code
_entity_poly.pdbx_strand_id
1 'polypeptide(L)' 'EAISKFYKILNDKTKIIGVGGISNGQDAFEKIISGATLVQLYTGMVYRGPRIASKISKELIDLLKNKGFKNVSEAIGTKN' A
#
# COMPACT_ATOMS: atom_id res chain seq x y z
N GLU A 1 9.03 2.14 7.73
CA GLU A 1 9.46 2.73 9.01
C GLU A 1 8.46 3.74 9.56
N ALA A 2 8.29 4.92 8.96
CA ALA A 2 7.36 5.94 9.46
C ALA A 2 5.91 5.43 9.61
N ILE A 3 5.35 4.79 8.56
CA ILE A 3 3.99 4.25 8.59
C ILE A 3 3.82 3.25 9.75
N SER A 4 4.73 2.27 9.87
CA SER A 4 4.67 1.26 10.94
C SER A 4 4.73 1.86 12.33
N LYS A 5 5.54 2.91 12.53
CA LYS A 5 5.61 3.63 13.81
C LYS A 5 4.28 4.30 14.15
N PHE A 6 3.72 5.07 13.22
CA PHE A 6 2.44 5.75 13.46
C PHE A 6 1.27 4.78 13.58
N TYR A 7 1.26 3.69 12.81
CA TYR A 7 0.26 2.65 12.90
C TYR A 7 0.17 2.06 14.32
N LYS A 8 1.33 1.70 14.91
CA LYS A 8 1.42 1.20 16.29
C LYS A 8 0.93 2.22 17.33
N ILE A 9 1.17 3.52 17.11
CA ILE A 9 0.74 4.60 18.03
C ILE A 9 -0.76 4.88 17.92
N LEU A 10 -1.31 4.88 16.70
CA LEU A 10 -2.69 5.26 16.41
C LEU A 10 -3.68 4.12 16.68
N ASN A 11 -3.20 2.87 16.83
CA ASN A 11 -3.96 1.69 17.24
C ASN A 11 -5.27 1.51 16.46
N ASP A 12 -5.16 1.51 15.12
CA ASP A 12 -6.28 1.37 14.16
C ASP A 12 -7.40 2.42 14.19
N LYS A 13 -7.29 3.44 15.05
CA LYS A 13 -8.32 4.50 15.17
C LYS A 13 -8.26 5.55 14.06
N THR A 14 -7.13 5.62 13.34
CA THR A 14 -6.87 6.64 12.32
C THR A 14 -6.41 6.00 11.02
N LYS A 15 -7.05 6.37 9.91
CA LYS A 15 -6.64 5.91 8.58
C LYS A 15 -5.33 6.59 8.17
N ILE A 16 -4.38 5.80 7.70
CA ILE A 16 -3.08 6.29 7.21
C ILE A 16 -3.08 6.23 5.68
N ILE A 17 -2.72 7.35 5.04
CA ILE A 17 -2.48 7.41 3.60
C ILE A 17 -0.97 7.35 3.36
N GLY A 18 -0.48 6.27 2.75
CA GLY A 18 0.92 6.06 2.43
C GLY A 18 1.33 6.80 1.16
N VAL A 19 2.37 7.61 1.25
CA VAL A 19 2.91 8.37 0.11
C VAL A 19 4.41 8.13 -0.06
N GLY A 20 4.94 8.47 -1.24
CA GLY A 20 6.38 8.48 -1.52
C GLY A 20 6.92 7.15 -2.06
N GLY A 21 7.50 7.21 -3.27
CA GLY A 21 8.22 6.10 -3.90
C GLY A 21 7.34 4.95 -4.37
N ILE A 22 6.11 5.22 -4.83
CA ILE A 22 5.17 4.18 -5.27
C ILE A 22 5.11 4.18 -6.80
N SER A 23 5.59 3.09 -7.40
CA SER A 23 5.74 2.93 -8.85
C SER A 23 5.25 1.58 -9.39
N ASN A 24 4.94 0.63 -8.52
CA ASN A 24 4.47 -0.72 -8.83
C ASN A 24 3.63 -1.29 -7.66
N GLY A 25 3.02 -2.46 -7.85
CA GLY A 25 2.19 -3.15 -6.85
C GLY A 25 2.93 -3.56 -5.59
N GLN A 26 4.22 -3.92 -5.69
CA GLN A 26 5.05 -4.26 -4.52
C GLN A 26 5.27 -3.03 -3.63
N ASP A 27 5.55 -1.87 -4.22
CA ASP A 27 5.71 -0.62 -3.47
C ASP A 27 4.43 -0.28 -2.68
N ALA A 28 3.26 -0.43 -3.32
CA ALA A 28 1.96 -0.22 -2.68
C ALA A 28 1.70 -1.24 -1.57
N PHE A 29 1.96 -2.52 -1.83
CA PHE A 29 1.83 -3.60 -0.86
C PHE A 29 2.69 -3.35 0.38
N GLU A 30 3.95 -2.93 0.22
CA GLU A 30 4.84 -2.59 1.32
C GLU A 30 4.28 -1.48 2.23
N LYS A 31 3.65 -0.45 1.66
CA LYS A 31 2.97 0.59 2.47
C LYS A 31 1.79 -0.01 3.22
N ILE A 32 0.97 -0.82 2.56
CA ILE A 32 -0.23 -1.44 3.14
C ILE A 32 0.13 -2.32 4.33
N ILE A 33 1.05 -3.28 4.15
CA ILE A 33 1.49 -4.14 5.25
C ILE A 33 2.16 -3.36 6.37
N SER A 34 2.75 -2.21 6.07
CA SER A 34 3.30 -1.30 7.08
C SER A 34 2.22 -0.56 7.89
N GLY A 35 0.95 -0.57 7.48
CA GLY A 35 -0.17 0.06 8.19
C GLY A 35 -0.96 1.11 7.39
N ALA A 36 -0.62 1.37 6.12
CA ALA A 36 -1.42 2.28 5.29
C ALA A 36 -2.73 1.65 4.84
N THR A 37 -3.83 2.40 4.96
CA THR A 37 -5.14 2.00 4.43
C THR A 37 -5.29 2.40 2.96
N LEU A 38 -4.67 3.51 2.55
CA LEU A 38 -4.69 4.02 1.19
C LEU A 38 -3.26 4.36 0.76
N VAL A 39 -3.04 4.47 -0.55
CA VAL A 39 -1.78 4.98 -1.12
C VAL A 39 -2.04 6.10 -2.11
N GLN A 40 -1.13 7.06 -2.19
CA GLN A 40 -1.19 8.17 -3.15
C GLN A 40 -0.02 8.13 -4.12
N LEU A 41 -0.31 8.44 -5.39
CA LEU A 41 0.66 8.48 -6.47
C LEU A 41 0.85 9.94 -6.91
N TYR A 42 2.09 10.33 -7.16
CA TYR A 42 2.42 11.57 -7.87
C TYR A 42 3.54 11.30 -8.87
N THR A 43 4.78 11.19 -8.40
CA THR A 43 5.97 10.97 -9.24
C THR A 43 5.83 9.75 -10.15
N GLY A 44 5.20 8.66 -9.66
CA GLY A 44 4.89 7.50 -10.46
C GLY A 44 4.00 7.81 -11.68
N MET A 45 2.98 8.66 -11.53
CA MET A 45 2.11 9.07 -12.64
C MET A 45 2.86 9.90 -13.69
N VAL A 46 3.79 10.76 -13.25
CA VAL A 46 4.63 11.57 -14.15
C VAL A 46 5.52 10.67 -15.02
N TYR A 47 6.21 9.69 -14.42
CA TYR A 47 7.18 8.86 -15.16
C TYR A 47 6.60 7.63 -15.86
N ARG A 48 5.48 7.08 -15.38
CA ARG A 48 4.88 5.85 -15.92
C ARG A 48 3.55 6.08 -16.63
N GLY A 49 3.08 7.33 -16.67
CA GLY A 49 1.81 7.73 -17.27
C GLY A 49 0.60 7.42 -16.38
N PRO A 50 -0.58 7.93 -16.77
CA PRO A 50 -1.79 7.91 -15.93
C PRO A 50 -2.33 6.49 -15.67
N ARG A 51 -2.00 5.51 -16.51
CA ARG A 51 -2.43 4.11 -16.36
C ARG A 51 -1.73 3.37 -15.22
N ILE A 52 -0.72 3.97 -14.60
CA ILE A 52 0.04 3.34 -13.50
C ILE A 52 -0.86 2.89 -12.35
N ALA A 53 -1.91 3.64 -12.02
CA ALA A 53 -2.83 3.30 -10.93
C ALA A 53 -3.55 1.96 -11.20
N SER A 54 -4.04 1.74 -12.43
CA SER A 54 -4.68 0.48 -12.83
C SER A 54 -3.68 -0.68 -12.83
N LYS A 55 -2.44 -0.43 -13.28
CA LYS A 55 -1.37 -1.44 -13.26
C LYS A 55 -1.03 -1.87 -11.82
N ILE A 56 -0.80 -0.90 -10.93
CA ILE A 56 -0.55 -1.13 -9.50
C ILE A 56 -1.70 -1.92 -8.88
N SER A 57 -2.95 -1.56 -9.18
CA SER A 57 -4.12 -2.26 -8.65
C SER A 57 -4.15 -3.74 -9.04
N LYS A 58 -3.80 -4.08 -10.29
CA LYS A 58 -3.77 -5.48 -10.75
C LYS A 58 -2.64 -6.25 -10.06
N GLU A 59 -1.43 -5.69 -10.06
CA GLU A 59 -0.26 -6.29 -9.40
C GLU A 59 -0.51 -6.51 -7.91
N LEU A 60 -1.17 -5.57 -7.23
CA LEU A 60 -1.54 -5.68 -5.83
C LEU A 60 -2.54 -6.81 -5.58
N ILE A 61 -3.56 -6.97 -6.44
CA ILE A 61 -4.52 -8.10 -6.34
C ILE A 61 -3.80 -9.44 -6.44
N ASP A 62 -2.86 -9.57 -7.38
CA ASP A 62 -2.10 -10.81 -7.56
C ASP A 62 -1.19 -11.08 -6.35
N LEU A 63 -0.51 -10.06 -5.83
CA LEU A 63 0.30 -10.16 -4.61
C LEU A 63 -0.53 -10.61 -3.39
N LEU A 64 -1.70 -10.00 -3.19
CA LEU A 64 -2.59 -10.36 -2.07
C LEU A 64 -3.01 -11.83 -2.14
N LYS A 65 -3.44 -12.29 -3.33
CA LYS A 65 -3.81 -13.70 -3.56
C LYS A 65 -2.64 -14.64 -3.29
N ASN A 66 -1.46 -14.33 -3.84
CA ASN A 66 -0.26 -15.15 -3.67
C ASN A 66 0.21 -15.23 -2.21
N LYS A 67 -0.13 -14.23 -1.39
CA LYS A 67 0.17 -14.19 0.05
C LYS A 67 -0.96 -14.73 0.92
N GLY A 68 -2.07 -15.18 0.33
CA GLY A 68 -3.19 -15.80 1.05
C GLY A 68 -4.19 -14.80 1.67
N PHE A 69 -4.12 -13.51 1.33
CA PHE A 69 -5.09 -12.52 1.78
C PHE A 69 -6.36 -12.57 0.94
N LYS A 70 -7.53 -12.49 1.57
CA LYS A 70 -8.83 -12.45 0.87
C LYS A 70 -9.13 -11.08 0.29
N ASN A 71 -8.66 -10.03 0.95
CA ASN A 71 -8.85 -8.64 0.55
C ASN A 71 -7.73 -7.75 1.14
N VAL A 72 -7.65 -6.51 0.66
CA VAL A 72 -6.60 -5.56 1.06
C VAL A 72 -6.63 -5.21 2.55
N SER A 73 -7.80 -5.21 3.19
CA SER A 73 -7.95 -4.84 4.60
C SER A 73 -7.27 -5.84 5.52
N GLU A 74 -7.23 -7.12 5.16
CA GLU A 74 -6.54 -8.16 5.92
C GLU A 74 -5.01 -8.00 5.89
N ALA A 75 -4.47 -7.27 4.90
CA ALA A 75 -3.04 -7.05 4.79
C ALA A 75 -2.55 -5.84 5.59
N ILE A 76 -3.43 -4.93 6.01
CA ILE A 76 -3.05 -3.68 6.69
C ILE A 76 -2.33 -4.01 8.00
N GLY A 77 -1.12 -3.46 8.18
CA GLY A 77 -0.42 -3.56 9.46
C GLY A 77 0.16 -4.95 9.79
N THR A 78 0.13 -5.90 8.85
CA THR A 78 0.64 -7.27 9.04
C THR A 78 2.17 -7.38 9.05
N LYS A 79 2.87 -6.27 8.82
CA LYS A 79 4.34 -6.21 8.89
C LYS A 79 4.77 -6.18 10.36
N ASN A 80 5.36 -7.29 10.82
CA ASN A 80 5.99 -7.48 12.14
C ASN A 80 6.72 -6.22 12.66
#